data_AF-A0A526Q0C9-F1
#
_entry.id   AF-A0A526Q0C9-F1
#
_cell.length_a   1.000
_cell.length_b   1.000
_cell.length_c   1.000
_cell.angle_alpha   90.00
_cell.angle_beta   90.00
_cell.angle_gamma   90.00
#
_symmetry.space_group_name_H-M   'P 1'
#
loop_
_entity.id
_entity.type
_entity.pdbx_description
1 polymer ?
#
loop_
_entity_poly.entity_id
_entity_poly.type
_entity_poly.pdbx_seq_one_letter_code
_entity_poly.pdbx_strand_id
1 'polypeptide(L)'
;GGTTPDGKMELRNPVGVGFHQARSADPAVKTQAPNITYPGEPFLSPSDRPKPAGFGALGRGWQPRIGYAGTYDQAWIDTQWPLPPADFDLRYNLCTAPDQHLPQFSGHETVSLIGLTATGRWDFRLPRIVAPIRLVYDDRVE
;
A
#
# COMPACT_ATOMS: atom_id res chain seq x y z
N GLY A 1 -2.81 -12.07 6.32
CA GLY A 1 -3.86 -11.09 6.02
C GLY A 1 -5.22 -11.68 6.29
N GLY A 2 -6.24 -10.84 6.49
CA GLY A 2 -7.63 -11.27 6.65
C GLY A 2 -8.33 -10.66 7.86
N THR A 3 -9.64 -10.81 7.88
CA THR A 3 -10.55 -10.36 8.93
C THR A 3 -11.39 -11.54 9.41
N THR A 4 -11.53 -11.67 10.73
CA THR A 4 -12.34 -12.69 11.39
C THR A 4 -13.81 -12.24 11.49
N PRO A 5 -14.75 -13.16 11.74
CA PRO A 5 -16.17 -12.81 11.88
C PRO A 5 -16.48 -11.86 13.05
N ASP A 6 -15.66 -11.84 14.11
CA ASP A 6 -15.76 -10.93 15.25
C ASP A 6 -15.03 -9.59 14.99
N GLY A 7 -14.56 -9.34 13.77
CA GLY A 7 -14.00 -8.05 13.34
C GLY A 7 -12.52 -7.85 13.65
N LYS A 8 -11.83 -8.84 14.24
CA LYS A 8 -10.36 -8.77 14.38
C LYS A 8 -9.72 -8.94 13.01
N MET A 9 -8.71 -8.12 12.73
CA MET A 9 -8.09 -8.12 11.41
C MET A 9 -6.58 -7.91 11.48
N GLU A 10 -5.89 -8.45 10.50
CA GLU A 10 -4.53 -8.03 10.19
C GLU A 10 -4.59 -6.65 9.52
N LEU A 11 -4.40 -5.58 10.29
CA LEU A 11 -4.54 -4.19 9.85
C LEU A 11 -3.67 -3.83 8.65
N ARG A 12 -2.57 -4.56 8.40
CA ARG A 12 -1.70 -4.36 7.23
C ARG A 12 -2.25 -4.98 5.94
N ASN A 13 -3.17 -5.95 6.05
CA ASN A 13 -3.81 -6.61 4.92
C ASN A 13 -5.14 -7.25 5.37
N PRO A 14 -6.20 -6.46 5.61
CA PRO A 14 -7.44 -6.95 6.22
C PRO A 14 -8.32 -7.78 5.27
N VAL A 15 -8.12 -7.65 3.95
CA VAL A 15 -8.88 -8.39 2.93
C VAL A 15 -8.12 -9.59 2.36
N GLY A 16 -6.88 -9.80 2.78
CA GLY A 16 -6.05 -10.93 2.37
C GLY A 16 -6.38 -12.23 3.10
N VAL A 17 -5.47 -13.20 2.98
CA VAL A 17 -5.58 -14.52 3.61
C VAL A 17 -4.34 -14.84 4.48
N GLY A 18 -4.39 -15.91 5.27
CA GLY A 18 -3.30 -16.31 6.18
C GLY A 18 -3.40 -15.80 7.62
N PHE A 19 -4.33 -14.91 7.93
CA PHE A 19 -4.59 -14.50 9.31
C PHE A 19 -5.38 -15.60 10.03
N HIS A 20 -4.93 -15.97 11.23
CA HIS A 20 -5.51 -17.07 11.97
C HIS A 20 -7.01 -16.86 12.18
N GLN A 21 -7.83 -17.86 11.80
CA GLN A 21 -9.30 -17.82 11.87
C GLN A 21 -10.00 -16.81 10.96
N ALA A 22 -9.26 -16.12 10.07
CA ALA A 22 -9.91 -15.36 9.01
C ALA A 22 -10.65 -16.32 8.07
N ARG A 23 -11.87 -15.93 7.67
CA ARG A 23 -12.70 -16.76 6.80
C ARG A 23 -12.04 -16.94 5.44
N SER A 24 -12.08 -18.17 4.94
CA SER A 24 -11.87 -18.41 3.51
C SER A 24 -13.14 -18.07 2.74
N ALA A 25 -12.98 -17.75 1.45
CA ALA A 25 -14.10 -17.68 0.50
C ALA A 25 -14.80 -19.04 0.34
N ASP A 26 -14.09 -20.15 0.54
CA ASP A 26 -14.67 -21.49 0.58
C ASP A 26 -15.08 -21.86 2.02
N PRO A 27 -16.38 -22.07 2.31
CA PRO A 27 -16.86 -22.44 3.65
C PRO A 27 -16.28 -23.76 4.18
N ALA A 28 -15.83 -24.67 3.31
CA ALA A 28 -15.19 -25.92 3.72
C ALA A 28 -13.77 -25.69 4.28
N VAL A 29 -13.15 -24.56 3.98
CA VAL A 29 -11.80 -24.20 4.41
C VAL A 29 -11.87 -23.25 5.61
N LYS A 30 -11.44 -23.73 6.79
CA LYS A 30 -11.45 -22.92 8.03
C LYS A 30 -10.58 -21.67 7.91
N THR A 31 -9.38 -21.79 7.36
CA THR A 31 -8.44 -20.68 7.15
C THR A 31 -7.46 -21.07 6.03
N GLN A 32 -7.23 -20.15 5.09
CA GLN A 32 -6.23 -20.33 4.03
C GLN A 32 -4.84 -19.91 4.50
N ALA A 33 -3.80 -20.62 4.04
CA ALA A 33 -2.41 -20.19 4.21
C ALA A 33 -2.10 -18.95 3.35
N PRO A 34 -1.11 -18.12 3.72
CA PRO A 34 -0.64 -17.05 2.85
C PRO A 34 -0.07 -17.62 1.55
N ASN A 35 -0.35 -16.96 0.42
CA ASN A 35 0.14 -17.40 -0.90
C ASN A 35 1.45 -16.71 -1.32
N ILE A 36 1.77 -15.58 -0.69
CA ILE A 36 2.97 -14.79 -0.96
C ILE A 36 3.66 -14.57 0.38
N THR A 37 4.96 -14.83 0.40
CA THR A 37 5.83 -14.64 1.57
C THR A 37 7.09 -13.91 1.17
N TYR A 38 7.69 -13.20 2.12
CA TYR A 38 9.03 -12.66 1.93
C TYR A 38 10.06 -13.81 1.93
N PRO A 39 11.11 -13.74 1.08
CA PRO A 39 12.15 -14.78 1.07
C PRO A 39 12.80 -15.02 2.44
N GLY A 40 12.93 -13.97 3.26
CA GLY A 40 13.48 -14.06 4.62
C GLY A 40 12.48 -14.43 5.72
N GLU A 41 11.18 -14.57 5.40
CA GLU A 41 10.12 -14.93 6.36
C GLU A 41 9.21 -16.01 5.75
N PRO A 42 9.74 -17.23 5.48
CA PRO A 42 8.93 -18.32 4.95
C PRO A 42 7.87 -18.75 5.96
N PHE A 43 6.72 -19.23 5.45
CA PHE A 43 5.66 -19.83 6.26
C PHE A 43 5.85 -21.35 6.28
N LEU A 44 6.43 -21.87 7.36
CA LEU A 44 6.80 -23.29 7.49
C LEU A 44 5.88 -24.05 8.47
N SER A 45 5.26 -23.34 9.40
CA SER A 45 4.35 -23.89 10.41
C SER A 45 3.08 -23.04 10.56
N PRO A 46 1.92 -23.62 10.91
CA PRO A 46 0.70 -22.86 11.24
C PRO A 46 0.86 -21.86 12.39
N SER A 47 1.88 -22.01 13.24
CA SER A 47 2.21 -21.06 14.31
C SER A 47 2.94 -19.82 13.83
N ASP A 48 3.48 -19.83 12.62
CA ASP A 48 4.27 -18.73 12.10
C ASP A 48 3.40 -17.50 11.87
N ARG A 49 4.01 -16.32 12.05
CA ARG A 49 3.36 -15.01 11.89
C ARG A 49 4.19 -14.11 10.98
N PRO A 50 4.46 -14.52 9.73
CA PRO A 50 5.23 -13.69 8.80
C PRO A 50 4.47 -12.39 8.51
N LYS A 51 5.21 -11.35 8.15
CA LYS A 51 4.60 -10.10 7.69
C LYS A 51 3.77 -10.35 6.41
N PRO A 52 2.58 -9.74 6.27
CA PRO A 52 1.83 -9.83 5.03
C PRO A 52 2.66 -9.31 3.86
N ALA A 53 2.83 -10.13 2.82
CA ALA A 53 3.49 -9.78 1.58
C ALA A 53 2.47 -9.68 0.44
N GLY A 54 2.72 -8.82 -0.54
CA GLY A 54 1.88 -8.70 -1.72
C GLY A 54 2.28 -7.56 -2.66
N PHE A 55 1.70 -7.58 -3.86
CA PHE A 55 1.86 -6.53 -4.89
C PHE A 55 0.58 -5.69 -5.09
N GLY A 56 -0.44 -5.93 -4.27
CA GLY A 56 -1.71 -5.23 -4.34
C GLY A 56 -1.67 -3.86 -3.68
N ALA A 57 -2.62 -3.01 -4.04
CA ALA A 57 -2.76 -1.69 -3.43
C ALA A 57 -3.21 -1.77 -1.97
N LEU A 58 -2.56 -1.00 -1.10
CA LEU A 58 -2.91 -0.79 0.29
C LEU A 58 -4.01 0.28 0.41
N GLY A 59 -5.12 -0.10 1.04
CA GLY A 59 -6.21 0.82 1.35
C GLY A 59 -5.77 1.98 2.26
N ARG A 60 -6.44 3.14 2.13
CA ARG A 60 -6.13 4.34 2.94
C ARG A 60 -6.26 4.09 4.46
N GLY A 61 -7.23 3.27 4.85
CA GLY A 61 -7.46 2.89 6.24
C GLY A 61 -6.59 1.74 6.74
N TRP A 62 -5.70 1.19 5.91
CA TRP A 62 -4.85 0.06 6.29
C TRP A 62 -3.52 0.56 6.82
N GLN A 63 -2.89 -0.24 7.69
CA GLN A 63 -1.49 0.01 8.04
C GLN A 63 -0.56 -0.35 6.87
N PRO A 64 0.59 0.33 6.71
CA PRO A 64 1.04 1.48 7.49
C PRO A 64 0.38 2.80 7.06
N ARG A 65 -0.38 2.79 5.95
CA ARG A 65 -0.86 3.99 5.26
C ARG A 65 -1.66 4.91 6.16
N ILE A 66 -2.60 4.40 6.94
CA ILE A 66 -3.43 5.21 7.86
C ILE A 66 -2.59 5.98 8.89
N GLY A 67 -1.44 5.45 9.30
CA GLY A 67 -0.52 6.12 10.21
C GLY A 67 0.13 7.38 9.63
N TYR A 68 0.06 7.59 8.32
CA TYR A 68 0.59 8.77 7.63
C TYR A 68 -0.46 9.86 7.39
N ALA A 69 -1.72 9.63 7.77
CA ALA A 69 -2.81 10.57 7.53
C ALA A 69 -2.69 11.87 8.34
N GLY A 70 -1.87 11.88 9.39
CA GLY A 70 -1.79 12.96 10.37
C GLY A 70 -2.93 12.93 11.39
N THR A 71 -2.97 13.94 12.26
CA THR A 71 -3.88 14.03 13.39
C THR A 71 -5.03 15.00 13.10
N TYR A 72 -6.28 14.51 13.13
CA TYR A 72 -7.49 15.31 12.89
C TYR A 72 -8.27 15.52 14.20
N ASP A 73 -7.80 16.44 15.02
CA ASP A 73 -8.43 16.81 16.31
C ASP A 73 -8.97 18.26 16.27
N GLN A 74 -9.39 18.78 17.43
CA GLN A 74 -9.91 20.15 17.52
C GLN A 74 -8.87 21.20 17.15
N ALA A 75 -7.58 20.98 17.46
CA ALA A 75 -6.53 21.93 17.08
C ALA A 75 -6.36 22.01 15.56
N TRP A 76 -6.50 20.87 14.86
CA TRP A 76 -6.59 20.87 13.39
C TRP A 76 -7.79 21.67 12.88
N ILE A 77 -8.98 21.51 13.49
CA ILE A 77 -10.18 22.28 13.11
C ILE A 77 -9.93 23.78 13.26
N ASP A 78 -9.34 24.20 14.38
CA ASP A 78 -9.19 25.61 14.73
C ASP A 78 -8.07 26.30 13.91
N THR A 79 -7.08 25.55 13.40
CA THR A 79 -5.85 26.16 12.86
C THR A 79 -5.42 25.71 11.46
N GLN A 80 -5.90 24.56 10.97
CA GLN A 80 -5.46 23.97 9.69
C GLN A 80 -6.60 23.77 8.70
N TRP A 81 -7.83 23.50 9.17
CA TRP A 81 -8.97 23.26 8.29
C TRP A 81 -9.13 24.40 7.26
N PRO A 82 -9.34 24.08 5.96
CA PRO A 82 -9.60 22.77 5.35
C PRO A 82 -8.35 22.04 4.80
N LEU A 83 -7.13 22.48 5.16
CA LEU A 83 -5.89 21.86 4.70
C LEU A 83 -5.59 20.54 5.45
N PRO A 84 -4.72 19.67 4.90
CA PRO A 84 -4.22 18.51 5.64
C PRO A 84 -3.55 18.92 6.97
N PRO A 85 -3.56 18.04 7.99
CA PRO A 85 -2.84 18.27 9.24
C PRO A 85 -1.36 18.58 9.03
N ALA A 86 -0.77 19.34 9.96
CA ALA A 86 0.64 19.72 9.90
C ALA A 86 1.60 18.51 9.97
N ASP A 87 1.16 17.40 10.58
CA ASP A 87 1.88 16.12 10.67
C ASP A 87 1.50 15.13 9.55
N PHE A 88 0.77 15.58 8.52
CA PHE A 88 0.47 14.76 7.34
C PHE A 88 1.76 14.37 6.61
N ASP A 89 1.91 13.07 6.33
CA ASP A 89 3.06 12.55 5.61
C ASP A 89 2.66 12.14 4.18
N LEU A 90 3.40 12.62 3.17
CA LEU A 90 3.13 12.35 1.75
C LEU A 90 3.10 10.86 1.41
N ARG A 91 3.72 9.99 2.22
CA ARG A 91 3.62 8.53 2.11
C ARG A 91 2.18 8.03 2.25
N TYR A 92 1.26 8.80 2.85
CA TYR A 92 -0.17 8.53 2.83
C TYR A 92 -0.75 8.41 1.41
N ASN A 93 -0.11 9.03 0.42
CA ASN A 93 -0.55 8.95 -0.97
C ASN A 93 0.00 7.73 -1.72
N LEU A 94 1.02 7.05 -1.18
CA LEU A 94 1.58 5.83 -1.76
C LEU A 94 0.70 4.64 -1.39
N CYS A 95 0.20 3.93 -2.40
CA CYS A 95 -0.65 2.76 -2.22
C CYS A 95 0.11 1.43 -2.34
N THR A 96 1.42 1.44 -2.61
CA THR A 96 2.25 0.23 -2.65
C THR A 96 2.85 -0.05 -1.28
N ALA A 97 3.30 -1.29 -1.05
CA ALA A 97 3.99 -1.64 0.18
C ALA A 97 5.35 -0.91 0.30
N PRO A 98 5.86 -0.62 1.51
CA PRO A 98 7.07 0.21 1.68
C PRO A 98 8.33 -0.33 1.00
N ASP A 99 8.44 -1.65 0.87
CA ASP A 99 9.51 -2.35 0.16
C ASP A 99 9.45 -2.17 -1.37
N GLN A 100 8.38 -1.59 -1.89
CA GLN A 100 8.17 -1.26 -3.31
C GLN A 100 8.32 0.24 -3.57
N HIS A 101 8.77 1.02 -2.58
CA HIS A 101 9.02 2.45 -2.73
C HIS A 101 10.45 2.67 -3.19
N LEU A 102 10.61 3.50 -4.22
CA LEU A 102 11.90 4.02 -4.62
C LEU A 102 12.04 5.47 -4.15
N PRO A 103 13.25 5.91 -3.77
CA PRO A 103 13.46 7.28 -3.32
C PRO A 103 13.14 8.31 -4.42
N GLN A 104 13.36 7.94 -5.68
CA GLN A 104 13.04 8.77 -6.84
C GLN A 104 12.96 7.94 -8.13
N PHE A 105 12.23 8.47 -9.10
CA PHE A 105 12.31 8.05 -10.51
C PHE A 105 12.98 9.18 -11.30
N SER A 106 14.06 8.87 -12.00
CA SER A 106 14.74 9.74 -12.96
C SER A 106 14.01 9.78 -14.32
N GLY A 107 13.18 8.77 -14.61
CA GLY A 107 12.56 8.57 -15.91
C GLY A 107 13.49 7.81 -16.86
N HIS A 108 12.89 7.15 -17.85
CA HIS A 108 13.59 6.31 -18.83
C HIS A 108 14.30 5.07 -18.27
N GLU A 109 14.12 4.74 -16.99
CA GLU A 109 14.62 3.48 -16.43
C GLU A 109 14.01 2.29 -17.17
N THR A 110 14.83 1.26 -17.37
CA THR A 110 14.33 -0.03 -17.82
C THR A 110 13.71 -0.76 -16.64
N VAL A 111 12.46 -1.15 -16.80
CA VAL A 111 11.73 -2.01 -15.85
C VAL A 111 11.60 -3.39 -16.47
N SER A 112 11.93 -4.40 -15.67
CA SER A 112 11.83 -5.81 -16.03
C SER A 112 10.87 -6.51 -15.08
N LEU A 113 9.83 -7.14 -15.63
CA LEU A 113 8.95 -8.04 -14.91
C LEU A 113 9.31 -9.47 -15.30
N ILE A 114 9.64 -10.31 -14.32
CA ILE A 114 10.02 -11.72 -14.53
C ILE A 114 9.04 -12.61 -13.77
N GLY A 115 8.43 -13.57 -14.46
CA GLY A 115 7.45 -14.50 -13.89
C GLY A 115 6.07 -13.88 -13.60
N LEU A 116 5.83 -12.64 -14.05
CA LEU A 116 4.56 -11.92 -13.83
C LEU A 116 3.69 -11.82 -15.10
N THR A 117 4.14 -12.39 -16.21
CA THR A 117 3.42 -12.43 -17.49
C THR A 117 3.51 -13.84 -18.09
N ALA A 118 2.57 -14.18 -18.98
CA ALA A 118 2.53 -15.48 -19.64
C ALA A 118 3.78 -15.75 -20.51
N THR A 119 4.45 -14.71 -20.99
CA THR A 119 5.69 -14.78 -21.77
C THR A 119 6.95 -14.92 -20.90
N GLY A 120 6.80 -14.95 -19.58
CA GLY A 120 7.88 -15.15 -18.60
C GLY A 120 8.73 -13.91 -18.32
N ARG A 121 9.03 -13.09 -19.34
CA ARG A 121 9.74 -11.81 -19.18
C ARG A 121 9.03 -10.71 -19.95
N TRP A 122 8.92 -9.54 -19.34
CA TRP A 122 8.46 -8.32 -20.00
C TRP A 122 9.34 -7.14 -19.59
N ASP A 123 9.98 -6.52 -20.57
CA ASP A 123 10.79 -5.33 -20.41
C ASP A 123 10.09 -4.12 -21.02
N PHE A 124 10.10 -2.99 -20.32
CA PHE A 124 9.63 -1.70 -20.84
C PHE A 124 10.44 -0.57 -20.22
N ARG A 125 10.35 0.64 -20.79
CA ARG A 125 10.99 1.83 -20.22
C ARG A 125 9.95 2.74 -19.60
N LEU A 126 10.24 3.27 -18.42
CA LEU A 126 9.38 4.28 -17.82
C LEU A 126 9.39 5.55 -18.68
N PRO A 127 8.22 6.16 -18.92
CA PRO A 127 8.17 7.44 -19.59
C PRO A 127 8.81 8.51 -18.70
N ARG A 128 9.45 9.50 -19.33
CA ARG A 128 9.77 10.75 -18.65
C ARG A 128 8.57 11.67 -18.74
N ILE A 129 7.94 11.94 -17.60
CA ILE A 129 6.80 12.85 -17.53
C ILE A 129 7.33 14.26 -17.25
N VAL A 130 7.02 15.19 -18.14
CA VAL A 130 7.23 16.63 -17.92
C VAL A 130 5.86 17.27 -17.82
N ALA A 131 5.49 17.73 -16.62
CA ALA A 131 4.23 18.40 -16.36
C ALA A 131 4.50 19.87 -16.01
N PRO A 132 4.60 20.77 -17.01
CA PRO A 132 4.77 22.19 -16.73
C PRO A 132 3.50 22.73 -16.07
N ILE A 133 3.67 23.45 -14.97
CA ILE A 133 2.58 24.15 -14.27
C ILE A 133 2.63 25.61 -14.70
N ARG A 134 1.47 26.17 -15.03
CA ARG A 134 1.27 27.61 -15.20
C ARG A 134 0.23 28.04 -14.17
N LEU A 135 0.57 29.01 -13.35
CA LEU A 135 -0.30 29.57 -12.33
C LEU A 135 -0.92 30.86 -12.89
N VAL A 136 -2.25 30.95 -12.84
CA VAL A 136 -2.98 32.13 -13.29
C VAL A 136 -3.65 32.75 -12.07
N TYR A 137 -3.32 34.00 -11.83
CA TYR A 137 -3.92 34.85 -10.81
C TYR A 137 -4.76 35.93 -11.50
N ASP A 138 -5.60 36.62 -10.74
CA ASP A 138 -6.44 37.70 -11.28
C ASP A 138 -5.60 38.86 -11.86
N ASP A 139 -4.38 39.06 -11.36
CA ASP A 139 -3.50 40.17 -11.73
C ASP A 139 -2.24 39.77 -12.53
N ARG A 140 -1.89 38.48 -12.60
CA ARG A 140 -0.67 37.99 -13.28
C ARG A 140 -0.72 36.51 -13.67
N VAL A 141 0.27 36.10 -14.46
CA VAL A 141 0.51 34.72 -14.85
C VAL A 141 1.97 34.37 -14.55
N GLU A 142 2.19 33.23 -13.91
CA GLU A 142 3.52 32.64 -13.61
C GLU A 142 3.68 31.27 -14.29
#